data_AF-A0A9Q3PAT5-F1
#
_entry.id   AF-A0A9Q3PAT5-F1
#
_cell.length_a   1.000
_cell.length_b   1.000
_cell.length_c   1.000
_cell.angle_alpha   90.00
_cell.angle_beta   90.00
_cell.angle_gamma   90.00
#
_symmetry.space_group_name_H-M   'P 1'
#
loop_
_entity.id
_entity.type
_entity.pdbx_description
1 polymer ?
#
loop_
_entity_poly.entity_id
_entity_poly.type
_entity_poly.pdbx_seq_one_letter_code
_entity_poly.pdbx_strand_id
1 'polypeptide(L)'
;MNEKTPDVKDISSIPILDGTNYGHWQMRMKIYLRSRDLLDVWEKSHTNNASTSASNRWSKASFEAINIITTRLTERVFREIINSETIDNSHLLWSKISEQYASKRAVNQGRVWMDWQRCFFNGNLQNYIDNCRKRMMELDAVSIVVPNEFLSYSLLGKLGGNPHLSQFIETLIFNEDIIEKPLAISSRLQDVARHNCHNNGTQNKKETSSSALLTKFDEPHKVIFSCSQGKHNKRCTTHKKEECWAEKPHLRPSRQDKRKRNNPKAHLTVAQALTTIGGS
;
A
#
# COMPACT_ATOMS: atom_id res chain seq x y z
N MET A 1 21.17 32.46 -27.07
CA MET A 1 19.98 31.78 -26.49
C MET A 1 20.33 30.31 -26.36
N ASN A 2 20.34 29.73 -25.15
CA ASN A 2 20.55 28.30 -24.99
C ASN A 2 19.23 27.57 -25.26
N GLU A 3 19.14 26.93 -26.41
CA GLU A 3 18.03 26.03 -26.75
C GLU A 3 18.22 24.74 -25.93
N LYS A 4 17.62 24.67 -24.74
CA LYS A 4 17.59 23.45 -23.93
C LYS A 4 16.72 22.42 -24.65
N THR A 5 17.34 21.54 -25.41
CA THR A 5 16.73 20.28 -25.85
C THR A 5 16.17 19.53 -24.63
N PRO A 6 15.05 18.81 -24.76
CA PRO A 6 14.50 18.02 -23.66
C PRO A 6 15.56 17.04 -23.10
N ASP A 7 15.81 17.08 -21.79
CA ASP A 7 16.39 15.89 -21.16
C ASP A 7 15.34 14.78 -21.22
N VAL A 8 15.62 13.76 -22.02
CA VAL A 8 14.73 12.63 -22.32
C VAL A 8 14.26 11.92 -21.05
N LYS A 9 15.00 12.06 -19.94
CA LYS A 9 14.60 11.54 -18.62
C LYS A 9 13.31 12.16 -18.08
N ASP A 10 13.04 13.43 -18.36
CA ASP A 10 11.96 14.16 -17.69
C ASP A 10 10.57 13.75 -18.23
N ILE A 11 10.40 13.73 -19.55
CA ILE A 11 9.18 13.25 -20.22
C ILE A 11 8.92 11.76 -19.99
N SER A 12 9.96 10.97 -19.67
CA SER A 12 9.82 9.54 -19.41
C SER A 12 8.92 9.24 -18.21
N SER A 13 8.83 10.19 -17.25
CA SER A 13 8.00 10.10 -16.05
C SER A 13 6.48 9.99 -16.32
N ILE A 14 6.05 10.34 -17.54
CA ILE A 14 4.67 10.43 -18.08
C ILE A 14 3.53 10.12 -17.08
N PRO A 15 2.78 9.00 -17.19
CA PRO A 15 3.04 7.74 -17.92
C PRO A 15 2.65 7.79 -19.42
N ILE A 16 2.20 6.68 -20.02
CA ILE A 16 1.59 6.63 -21.36
C ILE A 16 0.07 6.50 -21.19
N LEU A 17 -0.74 7.26 -21.93
CA LEU A 17 -2.20 7.22 -21.87
C LEU A 17 -2.75 5.95 -22.55
N ASP A 18 -3.43 5.11 -21.78
CA ASP A 18 -4.04 3.83 -22.20
C ASP A 18 -5.58 3.82 -22.14
N GLY A 19 -6.19 4.93 -21.71
CA GLY A 19 -7.64 5.08 -21.51
C GLY A 19 -8.16 4.62 -20.13
N THR A 20 -7.30 4.08 -19.25
CA THR A 20 -7.61 3.63 -17.87
C THR A 20 -6.90 4.44 -16.78
N ASN A 21 -6.02 5.35 -17.18
CA ASN A 21 -5.12 6.13 -16.34
C ASN A 21 -5.15 7.63 -16.63
N TYR A 22 -6.27 8.14 -17.15
CA TYR A 22 -6.38 9.50 -17.65
C TYR A 22 -6.18 10.55 -16.55
N GLY A 23 -6.80 10.37 -15.37
CA GLY A 23 -6.63 11.29 -14.25
C GLY A 23 -5.16 11.39 -13.81
N HIS A 24 -4.48 10.26 -13.66
CA HIS A 24 -3.06 10.27 -13.32
C HIS A 24 -2.17 10.88 -14.42
N TRP A 25 -2.43 10.53 -15.69
CA TRP A 25 -1.70 11.04 -16.85
C TRP A 25 -1.91 12.54 -17.06
N GLN A 26 -3.15 13.03 -16.92
CA GLN A 26 -3.51 14.45 -17.03
C GLN A 26 -2.74 15.29 -16.01
N MET A 27 -2.72 14.88 -14.73
CA MET A 27 -2.03 15.63 -13.68
C MET A 27 -0.54 15.78 -13.99
N ARG A 28 0.12 14.68 -14.38
CA ARG A 28 1.54 14.68 -14.76
C ARG A 28 1.82 15.52 -16.01
N MET A 29 1.01 15.37 -17.05
CA MET A 29 1.15 16.12 -18.30
C MET A 29 0.97 17.63 -18.08
N LYS A 30 -0.05 18.05 -17.31
CA LYS A 30 -0.26 19.47 -16.96
C LYS A 30 0.92 20.06 -16.19
N ILE A 31 1.51 19.33 -15.24
CA ILE A 31 2.71 19.77 -14.50
C ILE A 31 3.89 19.97 -15.47
N TYR A 32 4.13 19.00 -16.36
CA TYR A 32 5.23 19.05 -17.32
C TYR A 32 5.08 20.21 -18.31
N LEU A 33 3.89 20.40 -18.91
CA LEU A 33 3.64 21.50 -19.84
C LEU A 33 3.71 22.87 -19.16
N ARG A 34 3.28 22.99 -17.90
CA ARG A 34 3.47 24.21 -17.11
C ARG A 34 4.95 24.52 -16.87
N SER A 35 5.80 23.51 -16.64
CA SER A 35 7.25 23.71 -16.48
C SER A 35 7.98 24.17 -17.76
N ARG A 36 7.29 24.17 -18.90
CA ARG A 36 7.77 24.59 -20.23
C ARG A 36 7.08 25.84 -20.79
N ASP A 37 6.20 26.47 -20.01
CA ASP A 37 5.33 27.56 -20.47
C ASP A 37 4.42 27.18 -21.67
N LEU A 38 4.10 25.88 -21.82
CA LEU A 38 3.26 25.33 -22.89
C LEU A 38 1.80 25.08 -22.48
N LEU A 39 1.42 25.37 -21.23
CA LEU A 39 0.05 25.12 -20.75
C LEU A 39 -0.99 26.04 -21.41
N ASP A 40 -0.60 27.26 -21.80
CA ASP A 40 -1.52 28.24 -22.40
C ASP A 40 -2.06 27.82 -23.76
N VAL A 41 -1.22 27.21 -24.62
CA VAL A 41 -1.66 26.71 -25.95
C VAL A 41 -2.59 25.49 -25.85
N TRP A 42 -2.61 24.85 -24.68
CA TRP A 42 -3.48 23.72 -24.35
C TRP A 42 -4.82 24.19 -23.76
N GLU A 43 -4.82 25.17 -22.84
CA GLU A 43 -6.02 25.59 -22.11
C GLU A 43 -6.84 26.67 -22.84
N LYS A 44 -6.28 27.37 -23.82
CA LYS A 44 -6.94 28.47 -24.55
C LYS A 44 -6.94 28.22 -26.05
N SER A 45 -8.01 28.62 -26.74
CA SER A 45 -8.01 28.73 -28.18
C SER A 45 -7.16 29.93 -28.64
N HIS A 46 -6.52 29.81 -29.80
CA HIS A 46 -5.79 30.94 -30.39
C HIS A 46 -6.76 32.06 -30.78
N THR A 47 -6.39 33.31 -30.51
CA THR A 47 -7.18 34.48 -30.89
C THR A 47 -6.64 35.10 -32.17
N ASN A 48 -7.47 35.21 -33.21
CA ASN A 48 -7.07 35.65 -34.55
C ASN A 48 -6.57 37.12 -34.65
N ASN A 49 -6.65 37.90 -33.57
CA ASN A 49 -6.24 39.31 -33.52
C ASN A 49 -4.77 39.51 -33.11
N ALA A 50 -3.98 38.44 -33.00
CA ALA A 50 -2.57 38.50 -32.61
C ALA A 50 -1.66 38.99 -33.76
N SER A 51 -0.57 39.68 -33.42
CA SER A 51 0.47 40.02 -34.42
C SER A 51 1.08 38.76 -35.04
N THR A 52 1.57 38.84 -36.28
CA THR A 52 2.21 37.70 -36.98
C THR A 52 3.31 37.05 -36.15
N SER A 53 4.11 37.85 -35.43
CA SER A 53 5.19 37.35 -34.57
C SER A 53 4.66 36.55 -33.36
N ALA A 54 3.53 36.96 -32.78
CA ALA A 54 2.89 36.25 -31.68
C ALA A 54 2.19 34.98 -32.17
N SER A 55 1.54 35.04 -33.34
CA SER A 55 0.93 33.88 -34.00
C SER A 55 1.97 32.79 -34.30
N ASN A 56 3.14 33.16 -34.84
CA ASN A 56 4.22 32.19 -35.12
C ASN A 56 4.77 31.53 -33.83
N ARG A 57 4.89 32.28 -32.73
CA ARG A 57 5.28 31.70 -31.42
C ARG A 57 4.22 30.73 -30.91
N TRP A 58 2.94 31.11 -31.02
CA TRP A 58 1.82 30.26 -30.66
C TRP A 58 1.81 28.95 -31.44
N SER A 59 1.97 29.00 -32.77
CA SER A 59 2.06 27.80 -33.61
C SER A 59 3.25 26.91 -33.22
N LYS A 60 4.45 27.46 -33.00
CA LYS A 60 5.62 26.67 -32.54
C LYS A 60 5.33 25.97 -31.20
N ALA A 61 4.76 26.69 -30.23
CA ALA A 61 4.38 26.12 -28.94
C ALA A 61 3.26 25.07 -29.05
N SER A 62 2.27 25.28 -29.92
CA SER A 62 1.21 24.30 -30.23
C SER A 62 1.81 23.00 -30.78
N PHE A 63 2.69 23.08 -31.78
CA PHE A 63 3.35 21.90 -32.34
C PHE A 63 4.26 21.19 -31.33
N GLU A 64 4.97 21.92 -30.46
CA GLU A 64 5.75 21.31 -29.38
C GLU A 64 4.84 20.57 -28.38
N ALA A 65 3.74 21.18 -27.97
CA ALA A 65 2.75 20.55 -27.08
C ALA A 65 2.12 19.30 -27.71
N ILE A 66 1.75 19.34 -28.99
CA ILE A 66 1.22 18.19 -29.74
C ILE A 66 2.24 17.04 -29.74
N ASN A 67 3.51 17.31 -30.06
CA ASN A 67 4.58 16.31 -30.06
C ASN A 67 4.82 15.68 -28.67
N ILE A 68 4.78 16.50 -27.61
CA ILE A 68 4.86 16.03 -26.22
C ILE A 68 3.67 15.12 -25.86
N ILE A 69 2.46 15.47 -26.31
CA ILE A 69 1.26 14.67 -26.06
C ILE A 69 1.33 13.34 -26.81
N THR A 70 1.57 13.36 -28.12
CA THR A 70 1.52 12.17 -28.99
C THR A 70 2.54 11.12 -28.59
N THR A 71 3.75 11.52 -28.19
CA THR A 71 4.78 10.60 -27.67
C THR A 71 4.39 9.89 -26.36
N ARG A 72 3.34 10.35 -25.67
CA ARG A 72 2.79 9.73 -24.44
C ARG A 72 1.38 9.17 -24.64
N LEU A 73 0.98 8.85 -25.87
CA LEU A 73 -0.23 8.08 -26.17
C LEU A 73 0.13 6.62 -26.49
N THR A 74 -0.77 5.68 -26.17
CA THR A 74 -0.73 4.35 -26.81
C THR A 74 -1.19 4.45 -28.27
N GLU A 75 -0.73 3.54 -29.13
CA GLU A 75 -1.15 3.44 -30.54
C GLU A 75 -2.68 3.36 -30.72
N ARG A 76 -3.40 2.75 -29.77
CA ARG A 76 -4.86 2.75 -29.76
C ARG A 76 -5.41 4.17 -29.58
N VAL A 77 -4.99 4.86 -28.51
CA VAL A 77 -5.44 6.22 -28.18
C VAL A 77 -5.04 7.20 -29.28
N PHE A 78 -3.86 7.04 -29.88
CA PHE A 78 -3.42 7.83 -31.03
C PHE A 78 -4.45 7.78 -32.17
N ARG A 79 -4.93 6.59 -32.57
CA ARG A 79 -5.93 6.45 -33.64
C ARG A 79 -7.35 6.90 -33.25
N GLU A 80 -7.71 6.84 -31.98
CA GLU A 80 -9.00 7.36 -31.47
C GLU A 80 -9.02 8.91 -31.49
N ILE A 81 -7.86 9.53 -31.29
CA ILE A 81 -7.73 10.97 -31.05
C ILE A 81 -7.23 11.73 -32.27
N ILE A 82 -6.16 11.30 -32.94
CA ILE A 82 -5.52 12.06 -34.01
C ILE A 82 -6.32 11.96 -35.32
N ASN A 83 -6.68 13.11 -35.86
CA ASN A 83 -7.35 13.30 -37.15
C ASN A 83 -6.92 14.62 -37.80
N SER A 84 -7.44 14.94 -38.98
CA SER A 84 -7.15 16.17 -39.74
C SER A 84 -7.51 17.48 -39.02
N GLU A 85 -8.27 17.43 -37.93
CA GLU A 85 -8.69 18.62 -37.15
C GLU A 85 -7.78 18.84 -35.92
N THR A 86 -7.25 17.75 -35.35
CA THR A 86 -6.48 17.77 -34.10
C THR A 86 -4.97 17.74 -34.31
N ILE A 87 -4.49 17.31 -35.48
CA ILE A 87 -3.06 17.15 -35.78
C ILE A 87 -2.26 18.45 -35.69
N ASP A 88 -2.87 19.60 -35.99
CA ASP A 88 -2.22 20.92 -36.00
C ASP A 88 -2.65 21.84 -34.84
N ASN A 89 -3.60 21.40 -34.00
CA ASN A 89 -4.22 22.25 -32.98
C ASN A 89 -4.22 21.58 -31.60
N SER A 90 -3.29 22.03 -30.74
CA SER A 90 -3.09 21.53 -29.38
C SER A 90 -4.33 21.65 -28.48
N HIS A 91 -5.08 22.75 -28.60
CA HIS A 91 -6.33 22.96 -27.84
C HIS A 91 -7.45 21.99 -28.28
N LEU A 92 -7.63 21.77 -29.60
CA LEU A 92 -8.62 20.80 -30.10
C LEU A 92 -8.21 19.36 -29.76
N LEU A 93 -6.92 19.03 -29.91
CA LEU A 93 -6.35 17.75 -29.47
C LEU A 93 -6.65 17.49 -28.00
N TRP A 94 -6.34 18.46 -27.13
CA TRP A 94 -6.60 18.37 -25.70
C TRP A 94 -8.10 18.23 -25.37
N SER A 95 -8.94 19.01 -26.04
CA SER A 95 -10.39 18.98 -25.88
C SER A 95 -10.95 17.60 -26.20
N LYS A 96 -10.51 16.98 -27.30
CA LYS A 96 -10.94 15.63 -27.72
C LYS A 96 -10.47 14.53 -26.76
N ILE A 97 -9.25 14.62 -26.22
CA ILE A 97 -8.76 13.69 -25.18
C ILE A 97 -9.61 13.82 -23.91
N SER A 98 -9.94 15.05 -23.51
CA SER A 98 -10.78 15.32 -22.34
C SER A 98 -12.21 14.83 -22.54
N GLU A 99 -12.79 15.02 -23.72
CA GLU A 99 -14.12 14.52 -24.05
C GLU A 99 -14.18 12.98 -24.11
N GLN A 100 -13.10 12.31 -24.52
CA GLN A 100 -13.04 10.85 -24.52
C GLN A 100 -12.93 10.26 -23.11
N TYR A 101 -12.02 10.77 -22.27
CA TYR A 101 -11.66 10.10 -21.03
C TYR A 101 -12.10 10.82 -19.74
N ALA A 102 -12.27 12.15 -19.76
CA ALA A 102 -12.76 12.97 -18.64
C ALA A 102 -14.29 13.20 -18.67
N SER A 103 -14.97 12.75 -19.73
CA SER A 103 -16.38 13.11 -19.93
C SER A 103 -17.28 12.59 -18.83
N LYS A 104 -18.16 13.49 -18.36
CA LYS A 104 -19.19 13.27 -17.34
C LYS A 104 -20.40 12.47 -17.85
N ARG A 105 -20.29 11.84 -19.04
CA ARG A 105 -21.32 10.93 -19.56
C ARG A 105 -21.44 9.72 -18.63
N ALA A 106 -22.67 9.35 -18.29
CA ALA A 106 -22.98 8.26 -17.36
C ALA A 106 -22.28 6.92 -17.69
N VAL A 107 -22.04 6.61 -18.97
CA VAL A 107 -21.31 5.41 -19.40
C VAL A 107 -19.82 5.44 -18.96
N ASN A 108 -19.14 6.57 -19.10
CA ASN A 108 -17.75 6.70 -18.68
C ASN A 108 -17.65 6.75 -17.14
N GLN A 109 -18.55 7.49 -16.49
CA GLN A 109 -18.63 7.51 -15.03
C GLN A 109 -18.90 6.10 -14.46
N GLY A 110 -19.86 5.37 -15.03
CA GLY A 110 -20.15 3.97 -14.66
C GLY A 110 -18.94 3.05 -14.83
N ARG A 111 -18.18 3.19 -15.92
CA ARG A 111 -16.92 2.44 -16.12
C ARG A 111 -15.90 2.73 -15.02
N VAL A 112 -15.63 4.00 -14.72
CA VAL A 112 -14.65 4.38 -13.68
C VAL A 112 -15.12 3.93 -12.28
N TRP A 113 -16.42 4.05 -11.99
CA TRP A 113 -17.01 3.54 -10.75
C TRP A 113 -16.85 2.02 -10.61
N MET A 114 -17.13 1.25 -11.65
CA MET A 114 -16.96 -0.20 -11.64
C MET A 114 -15.49 -0.60 -11.46
N ASP A 115 -14.55 0.15 -12.05
CA ASP A 115 -13.11 -0.03 -11.84
C ASP A 115 -12.66 0.30 -10.41
N TRP A 116 -13.27 1.31 -9.76
CA TRP A 116 -13.09 1.56 -8.32
C TRP A 116 -13.63 0.42 -7.46
N GLN A 117 -14.83 -0.08 -7.76
CA GLN A 117 -15.43 -1.19 -7.01
C GLN A 117 -14.63 -2.49 -7.15
N ARG A 118 -14.03 -2.74 -8.32
CA ARG A 118 -13.13 -3.87 -8.59
C ARG A 118 -11.74 -3.74 -7.94
N CYS A 119 -11.42 -2.68 -7.22
CA CYS A 119 -10.18 -2.63 -6.43
C CYS A 119 -10.31 -3.58 -5.22
N PHE A 120 -9.47 -4.62 -5.17
CA PHE A 120 -9.43 -5.58 -4.07
C PHE A 120 -8.00 -5.76 -3.55
N PHE A 121 -7.88 -6.18 -2.29
CA PHE A 121 -6.60 -6.50 -1.66
C PHE A 121 -6.13 -7.91 -2.06
N ASN A 122 -4.91 -8.02 -2.57
CA ASN A 122 -4.33 -9.28 -3.09
C ASN A 122 -3.13 -9.80 -2.27
N GLY A 123 -3.03 -9.40 -1.00
CA GLY A 123 -1.88 -9.72 -0.14
C GLY A 123 -0.81 -8.63 -0.07
N ASN A 124 -0.66 -7.78 -1.10
CA ASN A 124 0.28 -6.67 -1.09
C ASN A 124 -0.43 -5.34 -0.76
N LEU A 125 -0.17 -4.83 0.46
CA LEU A 125 -0.82 -3.62 0.96
C LEU A 125 -0.37 -2.35 0.24
N GLN A 126 0.89 -2.25 -0.19
CA GLN A 126 1.39 -1.09 -0.94
C GLN A 126 0.73 -1.02 -2.32
N ASN A 127 0.71 -2.14 -3.06
CA ASN A 127 0.04 -2.22 -4.37
C ASN A 127 -1.46 -1.91 -4.26
N TYR A 128 -2.11 -2.35 -3.17
CA TYR A 128 -3.50 -2.02 -2.89
C TYR A 128 -3.73 -0.51 -2.71
N ILE A 129 -2.93 0.14 -1.85
CA ILE A 129 -2.99 1.58 -1.60
C ILE A 129 -2.77 2.37 -2.89
N ASP A 130 -1.77 2.01 -3.69
CA ASP A 130 -1.43 2.72 -4.91
C ASP A 130 -2.50 2.55 -6.01
N ASN A 131 -3.09 1.36 -6.12
CA ASN A 131 -4.24 1.12 -6.99
C ASN A 131 -5.46 1.96 -6.57
N CYS A 132 -5.78 2.00 -5.27
CA CYS A 132 -6.89 2.80 -4.75
C CYS A 132 -6.65 4.30 -4.97
N ARG A 133 -5.45 4.82 -4.68
CA ARG A 133 -5.07 6.21 -4.96
C ARG A 133 -5.19 6.53 -6.45
N LYS A 134 -4.71 5.66 -7.35
CA LYS A 134 -4.89 5.82 -8.81
C LYS A 134 -6.37 5.92 -9.17
N ARG A 135 -7.22 5.01 -8.67
CA ARG A 135 -8.65 5.04 -9.02
C ARG A 135 -9.41 6.22 -8.41
N MET A 136 -9.01 6.74 -7.25
CA MET A 136 -9.54 7.99 -6.72
C MET A 136 -9.24 9.18 -7.64
N MET A 137 -8.04 9.26 -8.24
CA MET A 137 -7.73 10.29 -9.25
C MET A 137 -8.61 10.15 -10.50
N GLU A 138 -8.94 8.92 -10.92
CA GLU A 138 -9.86 8.72 -12.05
C GLU A 138 -11.31 9.13 -11.70
N LEU A 139 -11.79 8.89 -10.46
CA LEU A 139 -13.13 9.34 -10.01
C LEU A 139 -13.26 10.87 -10.07
N ASP A 140 -12.25 11.59 -9.57
CA ASP A 140 -12.16 13.05 -9.63
C ASP A 140 -12.13 13.56 -11.09
N ALA A 141 -11.33 12.92 -11.94
CA ALA A 141 -11.20 13.28 -13.36
C ALA A 141 -12.51 13.18 -14.17
N VAL A 142 -13.47 12.33 -13.76
CA VAL A 142 -14.82 12.25 -14.34
C VAL A 142 -15.91 12.92 -13.48
N SER A 143 -15.50 13.68 -12.46
CA SER A 143 -16.37 14.38 -11.50
C SER A 143 -17.41 13.49 -10.79
N ILE A 144 -17.05 12.27 -10.41
CA ILE A 144 -17.88 11.46 -9.51
C ILE A 144 -17.62 11.94 -8.07
N VAL A 145 -18.58 12.67 -7.51
CA VAL A 145 -18.55 13.11 -6.12
C VAL A 145 -19.01 11.96 -5.23
N VAL A 146 -18.13 11.49 -4.36
CA VAL A 146 -18.44 10.52 -3.30
C VAL A 146 -18.07 11.16 -1.97
N PRO A 147 -18.94 11.13 -0.94
CA PRO A 147 -18.58 11.56 0.41
C PRO A 147 -17.30 10.87 0.89
N ASN A 148 -16.43 11.63 1.55
CA ASN A 148 -15.10 11.15 1.96
C ASN A 148 -15.21 9.95 2.90
N GLU A 149 -16.19 9.97 3.79
CA GLU A 149 -16.48 8.94 4.77
C GLU A 149 -16.80 7.63 4.05
N PHE A 150 -17.58 7.67 2.97
CA PHE A 150 -17.92 6.49 2.17
C PHE A 150 -16.72 5.98 1.34
N LEU A 151 -15.84 6.85 0.86
CA LEU A 151 -14.56 6.42 0.25
C LEU A 151 -13.66 5.74 1.28
N SER A 152 -13.57 6.31 2.48
CA SER A 152 -12.84 5.78 3.64
C SER A 152 -13.34 4.41 4.08
N TYR A 153 -14.65 4.25 4.28
CA TYR A 153 -15.26 2.96 4.60
C TYR A 153 -15.11 1.95 3.45
N SER A 154 -15.18 2.38 2.19
CA SER A 154 -14.94 1.49 1.04
C SER A 154 -13.50 0.98 1.01
N LEU A 155 -12.51 1.85 1.29
CA LEU A 155 -11.09 1.51 1.39
C LEU A 155 -10.83 0.50 2.53
N LEU A 156 -11.41 0.73 3.71
CA LEU A 156 -11.26 -0.16 4.86
C LEU A 156 -12.01 -1.49 4.67
N GLY A 157 -13.25 -1.47 4.16
CA GLY A 157 -14.07 -2.66 3.94
C GLY A 157 -13.44 -3.64 2.93
N LYS A 158 -12.78 -3.12 1.89
CA LYS A 158 -12.00 -3.91 0.91
C LYS A 158 -10.78 -4.62 1.51
N LEU A 159 -10.37 -4.29 2.73
CA LEU A 159 -9.31 -4.96 3.49
C LEU A 159 -9.83 -5.92 4.56
N GLY A 160 -11.11 -5.84 4.93
CA GLY A 160 -11.71 -6.56 6.07
C GLY A 160 -11.63 -8.09 6.01
N GLY A 161 -11.40 -8.66 4.81
CA GLY A 161 -11.15 -10.08 4.63
C GLY A 161 -9.77 -10.59 5.12
N ASN A 162 -8.90 -9.71 5.64
CA ASN A 162 -7.59 -10.08 6.17
C ASN A 162 -7.57 -10.05 7.72
N PRO A 163 -7.52 -11.22 8.42
CA PRO A 163 -7.51 -11.29 9.88
C PRO A 163 -6.38 -10.51 10.56
N HIS A 164 -5.24 -10.33 9.88
CA HIS A 164 -4.10 -9.58 10.43
C HIS A 164 -4.30 -8.07 10.40
N LEU A 165 -5.30 -7.57 9.67
CA LEU A 165 -5.64 -6.14 9.59
C LEU A 165 -6.94 -5.80 10.33
N SER A 166 -7.78 -6.77 10.70
CA SER A 166 -9.11 -6.53 11.28
C SER A 166 -9.09 -5.59 12.49
N GLN A 167 -8.25 -5.86 13.51
CA GLN A 167 -8.13 -4.97 14.68
C GLN A 167 -7.69 -3.55 14.32
N PHE A 168 -6.73 -3.42 13.39
CA PHE A 168 -6.27 -2.11 12.92
C PHE A 168 -7.37 -1.36 12.17
N ILE A 169 -8.11 -2.05 11.30
CA ILE A 169 -9.26 -1.52 10.57
C ILE A 169 -10.34 -1.03 11.55
N GLU A 170 -10.69 -1.82 12.56
CA GLU A 170 -11.64 -1.44 13.61
C GLU A 170 -11.20 -0.14 14.32
N THR A 171 -9.92 -0.01 14.71
CA THR A 171 -9.42 1.24 15.34
C THR A 171 -9.49 2.47 14.42
N LEU A 172 -9.47 2.28 13.10
CA LEU A 172 -9.64 3.38 12.15
C LEU A 172 -11.11 3.71 11.88
N ILE A 173 -12.01 2.72 11.87
CA ILE A 173 -13.46 2.91 11.65
C ILE A 173 -14.07 3.84 12.71
N PHE A 174 -13.64 3.71 13.97
CA PHE A 174 -14.15 4.53 15.08
C PHE A 174 -13.43 5.88 15.24
N ASN A 175 -12.53 6.27 14.33
CA ASN A 175 -11.81 7.54 14.38
C ASN A 175 -12.34 8.52 13.33
N GLU A 176 -13.31 9.34 13.73
CA GLU A 176 -14.02 10.29 12.88
C GLU A 176 -13.07 11.24 12.12
N ASP A 177 -12.09 11.84 12.82
CA ASP A 177 -11.05 12.72 12.24
C ASP A 177 -10.29 12.09 11.06
N ILE A 178 -10.09 10.76 11.10
CA ILE A 178 -9.40 9.98 10.06
C ILE A 178 -10.37 9.58 8.94
N ILE A 179 -11.62 9.21 9.27
CA ILE A 179 -12.63 8.77 8.30
C ILE A 179 -13.05 9.89 7.34
N GLU A 180 -13.10 11.15 7.78
CA GLU A 180 -13.29 12.31 6.89
C GLU A 180 -12.18 12.47 5.82
N LYS A 181 -11.06 11.74 5.95
CA LYS A 181 -9.81 12.00 5.21
C LYS A 181 -9.27 10.69 4.57
N PRO A 182 -9.80 10.23 3.41
CA PRO A 182 -9.37 9.00 2.73
C PRO A 182 -7.85 8.87 2.47
N LEU A 183 -7.17 10.00 2.25
CA LEU A 183 -5.72 10.05 2.08
C LEU A 183 -4.95 9.84 3.40
N ALA A 184 -5.55 10.19 4.55
CA ALA A 184 -4.99 9.89 5.87
C ALA A 184 -5.04 8.38 6.15
N ILE A 185 -6.16 7.71 5.86
CA ILE A 185 -6.25 6.24 5.95
C ILE A 185 -5.21 5.57 5.05
N SER A 186 -5.10 6.01 3.80
CA SER A 186 -4.08 5.52 2.86
C SER A 186 -2.67 5.67 3.42
N SER A 187 -2.40 6.73 4.19
CA SER A 187 -1.10 6.97 4.83
C SER A 187 -0.88 6.07 6.05
N ARG A 188 -1.90 5.89 6.91
CA ARG A 188 -1.87 4.95 8.04
C ARG A 188 -1.65 3.50 7.59
N LEU A 189 -2.33 3.08 6.53
CA LEU A 189 -2.12 1.77 5.89
C LEU A 189 -0.69 1.64 5.33
N GLN A 190 -0.13 2.73 4.79
CA GLN A 190 1.24 2.74 4.27
C GLN A 190 2.28 2.59 5.38
N ASP A 191 2.05 3.14 6.57
CA ASP A 191 2.91 2.92 7.73
C ASP A 191 2.88 1.46 8.18
N VAL A 192 1.70 0.82 8.24
CA VAL A 192 1.58 -0.62 8.51
C VAL A 192 2.32 -1.45 7.45
N ALA A 193 2.21 -1.10 6.16
CA ALA A 193 2.94 -1.77 5.09
C ALA A 193 4.46 -1.67 5.28
N ARG A 194 4.98 -0.50 5.69
CA ARG A 194 6.40 -0.28 5.99
C ARG A 194 6.86 -1.11 7.19
N HIS A 195 6.11 -1.12 8.29
CA HIS A 195 6.43 -1.90 9.49
C HIS A 195 6.48 -3.40 9.20
N ASN A 196 5.50 -3.93 8.45
CA ASN A 196 5.48 -5.34 8.05
C ASN A 196 6.68 -5.70 7.15
N CYS A 197 7.06 -4.82 6.24
CA CYS A 197 8.26 -4.98 5.41
C CYS A 197 9.54 -5.01 6.27
N HIS A 198 9.67 -4.09 7.22
CA HIS A 198 10.83 -4.01 8.10
C HIS A 198 10.96 -5.26 9.00
N ASN A 199 9.85 -5.72 9.58
CA ASN A 199 9.82 -6.93 10.40
C ASN A 199 10.24 -8.17 9.60
N ASN A 200 9.72 -8.35 8.38
CA ASN A 200 10.09 -9.47 7.51
C ASN A 200 11.55 -9.38 7.01
N GLY A 201 12.07 -8.17 6.78
CA GLY A 201 13.48 -7.94 6.47
C GLY A 201 14.40 -8.29 7.65
N THR A 202 14.02 -7.92 8.87
CA THR A 202 14.78 -8.26 10.08
C THR A 202 14.73 -9.74 10.46
N GLN A 203 13.64 -10.46 10.19
CA GLN A 203 13.59 -11.92 10.44
C GLN A 203 14.53 -12.73 9.54
N ASN A 204 14.94 -12.20 8.38
CA ASN A 204 15.99 -12.79 7.55
C ASN A 204 17.42 -12.46 8.03
N LYS A 205 17.58 -11.58 9.03
CA LYS A 205 18.85 -11.34 9.72
C LYS A 205 18.81 -12.01 11.09
N LYS A 206 19.48 -13.16 11.23
CA LYS A 206 19.82 -13.74 12.54
C LYS A 206 20.87 -12.88 13.23
N GLU A 207 20.46 -11.73 13.75
CA GLU A 207 21.32 -10.90 14.59
C GLU A 207 20.71 -10.69 15.97
N THR A 208 21.57 -10.99 16.95
CA THR A 208 21.42 -10.90 18.39
C THR A 208 20.73 -9.60 18.85
N SER A 209 19.73 -9.76 19.71
CA SER A 209 19.05 -8.66 20.40
C SER A 209 20.03 -7.66 21.01
N SER A 210 19.88 -6.38 20.66
CA SER A 210 20.60 -5.26 21.27
C SER A 210 19.79 -3.97 21.12
N SER A 211 18.65 -3.91 21.82
CA SER A 211 17.91 -2.69 22.12
C SER A 211 17.12 -2.89 23.41
N ALA A 212 17.67 -2.43 24.54
CA ALA A 212 16.97 -2.41 25.82
C ALA A 212 16.29 -1.04 26.00
N LEU A 213 14.96 -1.04 26.10
CA LEU A 213 14.17 0.09 26.59
C LEU A 213 13.65 -0.29 27.99
N LEU A 214 13.88 0.57 28.98
CA LEU A 214 13.61 0.25 30.39
C LEU A 214 12.11 0.08 30.66
N THR A 215 11.70 -1.12 31.10
CA THR A 215 10.61 -1.28 32.07
C THR A 215 11.02 -2.29 33.15
N LYS A 216 10.49 -2.06 34.36
CA LYS A 216 10.89 -2.69 35.63
C LYS A 216 10.56 -4.18 35.65
N PHE A 217 11.46 -5.00 36.21
CA PHE A 217 11.25 -5.74 37.47
C PHE A 217 12.46 -6.66 37.74
N ASP A 218 13.11 -6.50 38.90
CA ASP A 218 14.21 -7.36 39.33
C ASP A 218 13.71 -8.71 39.85
N GLU A 219 13.78 -9.74 39.00
CA GLU A 219 14.16 -11.08 39.47
C GLU A 219 15.28 -11.62 38.55
N PRO A 220 16.45 -11.99 39.09
CA PRO A 220 17.55 -12.50 38.28
C PRO A 220 17.19 -13.89 37.74
N HIS A 221 16.78 -13.96 36.46
CA HIS A 221 16.62 -15.23 35.74
C HIS A 221 17.90 -16.07 35.88
N LYS A 222 17.81 -17.12 36.71
CA LYS A 222 18.94 -17.97 37.08
C LYS A 222 19.53 -18.60 35.82
N VAL A 223 20.71 -18.14 35.39
CA VAL A 223 21.39 -18.64 34.19
C VAL A 223 21.70 -20.13 34.35
N ILE A 224 20.91 -20.99 33.71
CA ILE A 224 21.08 -22.44 33.78
C ILE A 224 22.18 -22.86 32.80
N PHE A 225 23.41 -22.95 33.31
CA PHE A 225 24.51 -23.57 32.58
C PHE A 225 24.21 -25.06 32.33
N SER A 226 23.98 -25.43 31.07
CA SER A 226 23.75 -26.82 30.67
C SER A 226 25.06 -27.54 30.32
N CYS A 227 25.01 -28.88 30.32
CA CYS A 227 26.09 -29.75 29.85
C CYS A 227 25.77 -30.25 28.45
N SER A 228 26.74 -30.19 27.54
CA SER A 228 26.57 -30.55 26.12
C SER A 228 27.86 -31.17 25.56
N GLN A 229 27.80 -31.71 24.34
CA GLN A 229 28.95 -32.27 23.62
C GLN A 229 29.78 -33.30 24.42
N GLY A 230 29.09 -34.23 25.09
CA GLY A 230 29.73 -35.36 25.77
C GLY A 230 30.45 -35.03 27.09
N LYS A 231 30.38 -33.79 27.59
CA LYS A 231 31.19 -33.31 28.72
C LYS A 231 30.36 -32.56 29.77
N HIS A 232 30.66 -32.77 31.05
CA HIS A 232 30.08 -31.98 32.13
C HIS A 232 30.63 -30.55 32.14
N ASN A 233 29.75 -29.56 32.18
CA ASN A 233 30.08 -28.15 32.33
C ASN A 233 30.32 -27.83 33.82
N LYS A 234 31.54 -27.44 34.19
CA LYS A 234 31.93 -27.13 35.58
C LYS A 234 31.11 -26.01 36.25
N ARG A 235 30.37 -25.20 35.48
CA ARG A 235 29.46 -24.16 35.99
C ARG A 235 28.01 -24.64 36.16
N CYS A 236 27.72 -25.89 35.82
CA CYS A 236 26.40 -26.49 35.97
C CYS A 236 26.07 -26.74 37.45
N THR A 237 25.04 -26.09 37.97
CA THR A 237 24.60 -26.22 39.37
C THR A 237 23.42 -27.19 39.54
N THR A 238 22.93 -27.82 38.48
CA THR A 238 21.72 -28.66 38.51
C THR A 238 21.99 -30.13 38.83
N HIS A 239 23.25 -30.59 38.73
CA HIS A 239 23.68 -31.95 39.04
C HIS A 239 25.21 -31.99 39.20
N LYS A 240 25.75 -33.02 39.88
CA LYS A 240 27.21 -33.20 40.01
C LYS A 240 27.80 -33.86 38.77
N LYS A 241 29.12 -33.74 38.57
CA LYS A 241 29.86 -34.37 37.45
C LYS A 241 29.56 -35.87 37.32
N GLU A 242 29.53 -36.58 38.44
CA GLU A 242 29.34 -38.03 38.50
C GLU A 242 28.00 -38.51 37.93
N GLU A 243 26.98 -37.64 37.97
CA GLU A 243 25.58 -37.89 37.57
C GLU A 243 25.26 -37.31 36.18
N CYS A 244 26.25 -36.69 35.51
CA CYS A 244 26.03 -35.93 34.29
C CYS A 244 25.65 -36.85 33.10
N TRP A 245 24.40 -36.78 32.65
CA TRP A 245 23.92 -37.54 31.49
C TRP A 245 24.61 -37.18 30.16
N ALA A 246 25.30 -36.05 30.08
CA ALA A 246 26.12 -35.71 28.91
C ALA A 246 27.43 -36.51 28.90
N GLU A 247 28.06 -36.73 30.06
CA GLU A 247 29.31 -37.50 30.19
C GLU A 247 29.04 -39.01 30.37
N LYS A 248 27.91 -39.38 30.97
CA LYS A 248 27.46 -40.76 31.19
C LYS A 248 26.02 -40.96 30.67
N PRO A 249 25.81 -41.15 29.36
CA PRO A 249 24.47 -41.32 28.78
C PRO A 249 23.66 -42.49 29.34
N HIS A 250 24.32 -43.54 29.84
CA HIS A 250 23.68 -44.71 30.45
C HIS A 250 22.99 -44.42 31.80
N LEU A 251 23.32 -43.31 32.47
CA LEU A 251 22.63 -42.86 33.69
C LEU A 251 21.34 -42.07 33.41
N ARG A 252 21.00 -41.84 32.14
CA ARG A 252 19.83 -41.06 31.75
C ARG A 252 18.56 -41.91 31.96
N PRO A 253 17.65 -41.53 32.86
CA PRO A 253 16.45 -42.33 33.16
C PRO A 253 15.53 -42.42 31.94
N SER A 254 14.90 -43.59 31.77
CA SER A 254 14.02 -43.87 30.64
C SER A 254 12.79 -42.96 30.65
N ARG A 255 12.17 -42.79 29.47
CA ARG A 255 10.94 -42.00 29.31
C ARG A 255 9.77 -42.59 30.11
N GLN A 256 9.82 -43.89 30.43
CA GLN A 256 8.86 -44.57 31.31
C GLN A 256 9.08 -44.24 32.80
N ASP A 257 10.32 -44.14 33.28
CA ASP A 257 10.63 -43.83 34.69
C ASP A 257 10.17 -42.42 35.07
N LYS A 258 10.31 -41.47 34.14
CA LYS A 258 9.81 -40.09 34.32
C LYS A 258 8.30 -40.01 34.51
N ARG A 259 7.53 -40.94 33.93
CA ARG A 259 6.06 -41.00 34.13
C ARG A 259 5.68 -41.55 35.49
N LYS A 260 6.46 -42.48 36.07
CA LYS A 260 6.21 -43.02 37.41
C LYS A 260 6.52 -42.00 38.53
N ARG A 261 7.54 -41.15 38.36
CA ARG A 261 7.89 -40.11 39.35
C ARG A 261 6.91 -38.92 39.39
N ASN A 262 6.22 -38.62 38.29
CA ASN A 262 5.37 -37.43 38.17
C ASN A 262 3.87 -37.70 38.42
N ASN A 263 3.51 -38.78 39.12
CA ASN A 263 2.10 -39.13 39.38
C ASN A 263 1.71 -38.93 40.86
N PRO A 264 1.29 -37.72 41.28
CA PRO A 264 0.70 -37.52 42.59
C PRO A 264 -0.69 -38.19 42.64
N LYS A 265 -0.83 -39.25 43.45
CA LYS A 265 -2.13 -39.82 43.80
C LYS A 265 -2.91 -38.86 44.71
N ALA A 266 -3.50 -37.80 44.15
CA ALA A 266 -4.34 -36.85 44.89
C ALA A 266 -5.30 -36.09 43.95
N HIS A 267 -6.28 -36.79 43.37
CA HIS A 267 -7.58 -36.20 43.00
C HIS A 267 -8.61 -37.31 42.83
N LEU A 268 -9.41 -37.52 43.87
CA LEU A 268 -10.57 -38.41 43.89
C LEU A 268 -11.53 -37.91 44.98
N THR A 269 -12.83 -37.91 44.68
CA THR A 269 -13.94 -37.30 45.47
C THR A 269 -13.86 -35.76 45.61
N VAL A 270 -14.94 -34.98 45.47
CA VAL A 270 -16.38 -35.32 45.47
C VAL A 270 -17.10 -34.72 44.26
N ALA A 271 -17.93 -35.53 43.59
CA ALA A 271 -19.04 -35.06 42.77
C ALA A 271 -20.30 -35.76 43.26
N GLN A 272 -21.15 -35.04 44.02
CA GLN A 272 -22.56 -35.39 44.34
C GLN A 272 -23.16 -34.37 45.32
N ALA A 273 -23.84 -33.35 44.81
CA ALA A 273 -24.97 -32.63 45.42
C ALA A 273 -25.47 -31.55 44.45
N LEU A 274 -26.73 -31.12 44.59
CA LEU A 274 -27.40 -30.02 43.85
C LEU A 274 -27.91 -30.31 42.43
N THR A 275 -28.72 -31.36 42.31
CA THR A 275 -29.94 -31.31 41.48
C THR A 275 -31.14 -31.77 42.29
N THR A 276 -31.89 -30.82 42.88
CA THR A 276 -33.34 -30.82 43.23
C THR A 276 -33.64 -29.48 43.94
N ILE A 277 -34.91 -29.04 43.90
CA ILE A 277 -35.47 -27.80 44.49
C ILE A 277 -35.17 -26.54 43.65
N GLY A 278 -36.17 -25.84 43.11
CA GLY A 278 -37.61 -26.16 43.16
C GLY A 278 -38.44 -25.36 42.17
N GLY A 279 -39.61 -25.90 41.84
CA GLY A 279 -40.72 -25.13 41.27
C GLY A 279 -41.76 -24.84 42.35
N SER A 280 -42.34 -23.65 42.30
CA SER A 280 -43.57 -23.23 42.99
C SER A 280 -44.18 -22.12 42.16
#